data_AF-F0R9M0-F1
#
_entry.id   AF-F0R9M0-F1
#
_cell.length_a   1.000
_cell.length_b   1.000
_cell.length_c   1.000
_cell.angle_alpha   90.00
_cell.angle_beta   90.00
_cell.angle_gamma   90.00
#
_symmetry.space_group_name_H-M   'P 1'
#
loop_
_entity.id
_entity.type
_entity.pdbx_description
1 polymer ?
#
loop_
_entity_poly.entity_id
_entity_poly.type
_entity_poly.pdbx_seq_one_letter_code
_entity_poly.pdbx_strand_id
1 'polypeptide(L)'
;MSEILKKIKLEIDNYAKDSNLTELQIVEKLEKHYFNKKVNDNLKLYKKGKKKVSDITKDLKISPRKFYAILEKKKIEHKKYNKG
;
A
#
# COMPACT_ATOMS: atom_id res chain seq x y z
N MET A 1 4.38 26.52 -2.19
CA MET A 1 3.54 25.29 -2.22
C MET A 1 2.74 25.31 -3.51
N SER A 2 2.70 24.22 -4.27
CA SER A 2 1.96 24.20 -5.55
C SER A 2 0.45 24.39 -5.31
N GLU A 3 -0.27 24.96 -6.29
CA GLU A 3 -1.72 25.17 -6.18
C GLU A 3 -2.49 23.86 -5.93
N ILE A 4 -1.99 22.74 -6.46
CA ILE A 4 -2.55 21.40 -6.22
C ILE A 4 -2.42 21.01 -4.74
N LEU A 5 -1.25 21.23 -4.14
CA LEU A 5 -1.03 20.93 -2.73
C LEU A 5 -1.89 21.80 -1.82
N LYS A 6 -2.10 23.07 -2.17
CA LYS A 6 -3.02 23.96 -1.44
C LYS A 6 -4.47 23.43 -1.48
N LYS A 7 -4.94 23.00 -2.66
CA LYS A 7 -6.29 22.41 -2.80
C LYS A 7 -6.44 21.12 -2.00
N ILE A 8 -5.47 20.21 -2.10
CA ILE A 8 -5.50 18.95 -1.34
C ILE A 8 -5.53 19.23 0.17
N LYS A 9 -4.72 20.18 0.65
CA LYS A 9 -4.74 20.58 2.05
C LYS A 9 -6.13 21.09 2.46
N LEU A 10 -6.71 22.02 1.69
CA LEU A 10 -8.03 22.58 1.99
C LEU A 10 -9.12 21.49 2.08
N GLU A 11 -9.11 20.53 1.17
CA GLU A 11 -10.07 19.40 1.20
C GLU A 11 -9.89 18.51 2.45
N ILE A 12 -8.64 18.25 2.86
CA ILE A 12 -8.35 17.50 4.09
C ILE A 12 -8.81 18.29 5.32
N ASP A 13 -8.54 19.60 5.37
CA ASP A 13 -8.93 20.48 6.47
C ASP A 13 -10.46 20.53 6.62
N ASN A 14 -11.19 20.58 5.50
CA ASN A 14 -12.65 20.54 5.49
C ASN A 14 -13.17 19.19 5.98
N TYR A 15 -12.64 18.09 5.46
CA TYR A 15 -13.04 16.75 5.89
C TYR A 15 -12.71 16.50 7.38
N ALA A 16 -11.61 17.02 7.90
CA ALA A 16 -11.24 16.92 9.31
C ALA A 16 -12.29 17.57 10.22
N LYS A 17 -12.77 18.77 9.84
CA LYS A 17 -13.84 19.49 10.57
C LYS A 17 -15.13 18.67 10.62
N ASP A 18 -15.45 17.96 9.53
CA ASP A 18 -16.69 17.20 9.41
C ASP A 18 -16.61 15.78 10.03
N SER A 19 -15.40 15.22 10.22
CA SER A 19 -15.22 13.78 10.50
C SER A 19 -14.73 13.40 11.90
N ASN A 20 -14.59 14.34 12.85
CA ASN A 20 -13.96 14.10 14.17
C ASN A 20 -12.56 13.44 14.07
N LEU A 21 -11.89 13.59 12.93
CA LEU A 21 -10.54 13.07 12.68
C LEU A 21 -9.58 14.23 12.54
N THR A 22 -8.31 13.99 12.89
CA THR A 22 -7.25 14.95 12.59
C THR A 22 -6.82 14.82 11.12
N GLU A 23 -6.28 15.91 10.55
CA GLU A 23 -5.67 15.90 9.21
C GLU A 23 -4.66 14.76 9.07
N LEU A 24 -3.85 14.50 10.11
CA LEU A 24 -2.87 13.42 10.13
C LEU A 24 -3.51 12.04 9.98
N GLN A 25 -4.58 11.75 10.73
CA GLN A 25 -5.29 10.47 10.63
C GLN A 25 -5.92 10.27 9.24
N ILE A 26 -6.36 11.35 8.61
CA ILE A 26 -6.92 11.30 7.25
C ILE A 26 -5.82 10.97 6.24
N VAL A 27 -4.66 11.63 6.34
CA VAL A 27 -3.50 11.34 5.48
C VAL A 27 -3.03 9.90 5.66
N GLU A 28 -2.94 9.40 6.89
CA GLU A 28 -2.57 8.00 7.17
C GLU A 28 -3.57 7.01 6.56
N LYS A 29 -4.88 7.31 6.65
CA LYS A 29 -5.92 6.49 6.01
C LYS A 29 -5.78 6.48 4.49
N LEU A 30 -5.52 7.63 3.87
CA LEU A 30 -5.29 7.74 2.42
C LEU A 30 -4.04 6.97 2.00
N GLU A 31 -2.92 7.16 2.70
CA GLU A 31 -1.67 6.44 2.44
C GLU A 31 -1.90 4.93 2.50
N LYS A 32 -2.55 4.45 3.56
CA LYS A 32 -2.89 3.02 3.73
C LYS A 32 -3.82 2.53 2.63
N HIS A 33 -4.82 3.31 2.22
CA HIS A 33 -5.74 2.95 1.15
C HIS A 33 -5.00 2.74 -0.17
N TYR A 34 -4.19 3.73 -0.59
CA TYR A 34 -3.44 3.65 -1.84
C TYR A 34 -2.34 2.59 -1.79
N PHE A 35 -1.67 2.42 -0.66
CA PHE A 35 -0.72 1.32 -0.46
C PHE A 35 -1.40 -0.04 -0.65
N ASN A 36 -2.56 -0.26 -0.02
CA ASN A 36 -3.31 -1.51 -0.16
C ASN A 36 -3.80 -1.74 -1.60
N LYS A 37 -4.21 -0.69 -2.30
CA LYS A 37 -4.56 -0.76 -3.73
C LYS A 37 -3.37 -1.24 -4.55
N LYS A 38 -2.20 -0.62 -4.36
CA LYS A 38 -0.95 -0.99 -5.04
C LYS A 38 -0.52 -2.42 -4.73
N VAL A 39 -0.70 -2.87 -3.49
CA VAL A 39 -0.47 -4.26 -3.08
C VAL A 39 -1.39 -5.19 -3.86
N ASN A 40 -2.69 -4.89 -3.95
CA ASN A 40 -3.65 -5.74 -4.67
C ASN A 40 -3.31 -5.87 -6.15
N ASP A 41 -2.90 -4.79 -6.80
CA ASP A 41 -2.52 -4.82 -8.22
C ASP A 41 -1.25 -5.65 -8.44
N ASN A 42 -0.26 -5.50 -7.56
CA ASN A 42 0.94 -6.33 -7.59
C ASN A 42 0.64 -7.82 -7.33
N LEU A 43 -0.29 -8.13 -6.42
CA LEU A 43 -0.72 -9.51 -6.17
C LEU A 43 -1.42 -10.13 -7.38
N LYS A 44 -2.21 -9.36 -8.13
CA LYS A 44 -2.81 -9.85 -9.40
C LYS A 44 -1.72 -10.22 -10.40
N LEU A 45 -0.64 -9.43 -10.48
CA LEU A 45 0.50 -9.72 -11.38
C LEU A 45 1.33 -10.91 -10.89
N TYR A 46 1.54 -11.03 -9.58
CA TYR A 46 2.20 -12.18 -8.96
C TYR A 46 1.48 -13.50 -9.24
N LYS A 47 0.16 -13.54 -8.99
CA LYS A 47 -0.67 -14.73 -9.24
C LYS A 47 -0.67 -15.16 -10.72
N LYS A 48 -0.50 -14.21 -11.64
CA LYS A 48 -0.37 -14.46 -13.08
C LYS A 48 1.05 -14.85 -13.51
N GLY A 49 2.01 -14.94 -12.58
CA GLY A 49 3.42 -15.19 -12.88
C GLY A 49 4.13 -14.06 -13.64
N LYS A 50 3.48 -12.89 -13.79
CA LYS A 50 4.00 -11.76 -14.60
C LYS A 50 5.06 -10.92 -13.88
N LYS A 51 5.09 -10.94 -12.54
CA LYS A 51 6.09 -10.23 -11.73
C LYS A 51 6.64 -11.12 -10.65
N LYS A 52 7.97 -11.05 -10.44
CA LYS A 52 8.65 -11.73 -9.33
C LYS A 52 8.54 -10.89 -8.05
N VAL A 53 8.78 -11.52 -6.90
CA VAL A 53 8.80 -10.86 -5.59
C VAL A 53 9.78 -9.68 -5.55
N SER A 54 10.94 -9.82 -6.20
CA SER A 54 11.96 -8.76 -6.31
C SER A 54 11.43 -7.49 -6.97
N ASP A 55 10.59 -7.61 -7.99
CA ASP A 55 10.07 -6.46 -8.73
C ASP A 55 8.93 -5.82 -7.95
N ILE A 56 8.08 -6.65 -7.35
CA ILE A 56 6.97 -6.18 -6.52
C ILE A 56 7.46 -5.43 -5.28
N THR A 57 8.53 -5.92 -4.64
CA THR A 57 9.12 -5.29 -3.45
C THR A 57 9.76 -3.95 -3.78
N LYS A 58 10.39 -3.81 -4.96
CA LYS A 58 10.85 -2.52 -5.50
C LYS A 58 9.68 -1.57 -5.75
N ASP A 59 8.62 -2.04 -6.40
CA ASP A 59 7.43 -1.21 -6.68
C ASP A 59 6.78 -0.70 -5.40
N LEU A 60 6.58 -1.59 -4.43
CA LEU A 60 5.94 -1.27 -3.15
C LEU A 60 6.89 -0.56 -2.18
N LYS A 61 8.19 -0.44 -2.49
CA LYS A 61 9.23 0.10 -1.62
C LYS A 61 9.23 -0.57 -0.23
N ILE A 62 9.06 -1.89 -0.19
CA ILE A 62 9.08 -2.70 1.04
C ILE A 62 10.10 -3.81 0.92
N SER A 63 10.52 -4.37 2.06
CA SER A 63 11.38 -5.54 2.05
C SER A 63 10.62 -6.80 1.59
N PRO A 64 11.31 -7.79 1.00
CA PRO A 64 10.72 -9.09 0.69
C PRO A 64 10.03 -9.74 1.89
N ARG A 65 10.61 -9.64 3.09
CA ARG A 65 9.99 -10.15 4.33
C ARG A 65 8.60 -9.55 4.59
N LYS A 66 8.44 -8.23 4.42
CA LYS A 66 7.13 -7.57 4.55
C LYS A 66 6.15 -8.07 3.49
N PHE A 67 6.62 -8.29 2.26
CA PHE A 67 5.77 -8.83 1.20
C PHE A 67 5.31 -10.28 1.48
N TYR A 68 6.20 -11.15 1.95
CA TYR A 68 5.81 -12.51 2.35
C TYR A 68 4.79 -12.52 3.49
N ALA A 69 4.94 -11.65 4.50
CA ALA A 69 3.93 -11.49 5.55
C ALA A 69 2.55 -11.06 4.99
N ILE A 70 2.52 -10.23 3.94
CA ILE A 70 1.28 -9.87 3.24
C ILE A 70 0.67 -11.10 2.53
N LEU A 71 1.49 -11.94 1.89
CA LEU A 71 1.02 -13.18 1.27
C LEU A 71 0.42 -14.12 2.31
N GLU A 72 1.09 -14.32 3.44
CA GLU A 72 0.61 -15.15 4.55
C GLU A 72 -0.71 -14.63 5.11
N LYS A 73 -0.79 -13.33 5.42
CA LYS A 73 -2.02 -12.70 5.93
C LYS A 73 -3.20 -12.85 4.96
N LYS A 74 -2.94 -12.85 3.66
CA LYS A 74 -3.95 -13.04 2.60
C LYS A 74 -4.17 -14.50 2.21
N LYS A 75 -3.53 -15.46 2.90
CA LYS A 75 -3.58 -16.89 2.60
C LYS A 75 -3.24 -17.20 1.14
N ILE A 76 -2.28 -16.47 0.57
CA ILE A 76 -1.77 -16.70 -0.79
C ILE A 76 -0.59 -17.65 -0.70
N GLU A 77 -0.74 -18.81 -1.33
CA GLU A 77 0.31 -19.81 -1.41
C GLU A 77 1.54 -19.27 -2.14
N HIS A 78 2.71 -19.49 -1.56
CA HIS A 78 3.98 -19.13 -2.14
C HIS A 78 5.00 -20.18 -1.74
N LYS A 79 5.95 -20.47 -2.63
CA LYS A 79 7.05 -21.38 -2.33
C LYS A 79 7.89 -20.76 -1.21
N LYS A 80 7.80 -21.32 -0.01
CA LYS A 80 8.76 -21.04 1.06
C LYS A 80 10.06 -21.71 0.67
N TYR A 81 11.15 -20.94 0.64
CA TYR A 81 12.47 -21.49 0.39
C TYR A 81 12.88 -22.31 1.62
N ASN A 82 12.65 -23.62 1.57
CA ASN A 82 13.22 -24.54 2.54
C ASN A 82 14.70 -24.67 2.20
N LYS A 83 15.57 -24.09 3.03
CA LYS A 83 16.99 -24.46 3.07
C LYS A 83 17.08 -25.83 3.73
N GLY A 84 16.87 -26.87 2.92
CA GLY A 84 17.32 -28.22 3.23
C GLY A 84 18.79 -28.36 2.87
#